data_AF-A0A941UC92-F1
#
_entry.id   AF-A0A941UC92-F1
#
_cell.length_a   1.000
_cell.length_b   1.000
_cell.length_c   1.000
_cell.angle_alpha   90.00
_cell.angle_beta   90.00
_cell.angle_gamma   90.00
#
_symmetry.space_group_name_H-M   'P 1'
#
loop_
_entity.id
_entity.type
_entity.pdbx_description
1 polymer ?
#
loop_
_entity_poly.entity_id
_entity_poly.type
_entity_poly.pdbx_seq_one_letter_code
_entity_poly.pdbx_strand_id
1 'polypeptide(L)'
;MNPLIPHMRNVFFFAFWLCLSNFTLASGQTSPESIVYNFYKSYLKEESSDNSRLLSQYVSDELMKSINDSMMCNYDSVSAEEFDEKCSQKRECKQFKGRYICNWCGVWVDTDVDYFTKSQDIYPSWKANISTFDVSQKENNSSVNVILGAGSEPKVKIKVMLKIIDGKWKIISVTEQ
;
A
#
# COMPACT_ATOMS: atom_id res chain seq x y z
N MET A 1 52.88 -44.78 49.43
CA MET A 1 52.99 -43.83 48.30
C MET A 1 51.60 -43.60 47.74
N ASN A 2 51.09 -42.36 47.85
CA ASN A 2 49.96 -41.88 47.05
C ASN A 2 50.48 -41.29 45.73
N PRO A 3 49.65 -41.27 44.68
CA PRO A 3 49.19 -39.97 44.14
C PRO A 3 47.64 -39.99 43.99
N LEU A 4 46.85 -39.03 44.50
CA LEU A 4 46.63 -37.61 44.12
C LEU A 4 46.05 -37.35 42.70
N ILE A 5 44.69 -37.34 42.63
CA ILE A 5 43.77 -36.33 41.99
C ILE A 5 43.73 -36.25 40.42
N PRO A 6 42.68 -35.74 39.71
CA PRO A 6 41.28 -35.32 40.04
C PRO A 6 40.18 -36.08 39.23
N HIS A 7 38.92 -36.23 39.68
CA HIS A 7 37.88 -35.21 39.84
C HIS A 7 37.41 -34.53 38.54
N MET A 8 36.84 -35.26 37.56
CA MET A 8 35.93 -34.67 36.54
C MET A 8 34.79 -35.62 36.15
N ARG A 9 33.97 -35.94 37.15
CA ARG A 9 32.58 -36.35 36.94
C ARG A 9 31.77 -35.07 36.64
N ASN A 10 31.00 -35.07 35.56
CA ASN A 10 29.84 -34.16 35.34
C ASN A 10 30.05 -32.69 34.91
N VAL A 11 30.95 -32.35 33.98
CA VAL A 11 30.94 -30.99 33.38
C VAL A 11 30.51 -30.97 31.90
N PHE A 12 30.51 -32.11 31.21
CA PHE A 12 30.24 -32.12 29.76
C PHE A 12 28.77 -32.10 29.33
N PHE A 13 27.80 -32.21 30.24
CA PHE A 13 26.37 -32.21 29.87
C PHE A 13 25.62 -30.89 30.13
N PHE A 14 26.26 -29.87 30.71
CA PHE A 14 25.61 -28.56 30.94
C PHE A 14 25.88 -27.51 29.85
N ALA A 15 26.77 -27.79 28.88
CA ALA A 15 27.03 -26.87 27.77
C ALA A 15 26.06 -27.02 26.59
N PHE A 16 25.23 -28.07 26.56
CA PHE A 16 24.30 -28.31 25.44
C PHE A 16 22.91 -27.68 25.66
N TRP A 17 22.68 -27.01 26.79
CA TRP A 17 21.37 -26.46 27.18
C TRP A 17 21.29 -24.92 27.21
N LEU A 18 22.27 -24.23 26.64
CA LEU A 18 22.26 -22.76 26.49
C LEU A 18 22.25 -22.29 25.03
N CYS A 19 22.05 -23.19 24.07
CA CYS A 19 21.88 -22.86 22.66
C CYS A 19 20.40 -22.82 22.21
N LEU A 20 19.45 -22.67 23.13
CA LEU A 20 18.15 -22.09 22.77
C LEU A 20 18.33 -20.58 22.61
N SER A 21 19.10 -20.25 21.58
CA SER A 21 19.17 -18.94 20.96
C SER A 21 17.77 -18.39 20.84
N ASN A 22 17.59 -17.16 21.34
CA ASN A 22 16.42 -16.35 21.14
C ASN A 22 15.93 -16.51 19.69
N PHE A 23 14.89 -17.33 19.48
CA PHE A 23 14.07 -17.22 18.29
C PHE A 23 13.27 -15.93 18.50
N THR A 24 13.92 -14.80 18.27
CA THR A 24 13.19 -13.60 17.90
C THR A 24 12.48 -14.01 16.61
N LEU A 25 11.19 -14.29 16.72
CA LEU A 25 10.30 -14.23 15.57
C LEU A 25 10.44 -12.81 15.03
N ALA A 26 11.37 -12.62 14.10
CA ALA A 26 11.27 -11.52 13.17
C ALA A 26 9.98 -11.82 12.42
N SER A 27 8.86 -11.26 12.87
CA SER A 27 7.73 -11.11 11.99
C SER A 27 8.29 -10.28 10.83
N GLY A 28 8.52 -10.94 9.70
CA GLY A 28 9.02 -10.28 8.51
C GLY A 28 7.93 -9.35 8.02
N GLN A 29 7.78 -8.20 8.67
CA GLN A 29 6.86 -7.18 8.24
C GLN A 29 7.41 -6.71 6.90
N THR A 30 6.73 -7.13 5.83
CA THR A 30 7.06 -6.73 4.46
C THR A 30 7.24 -5.22 4.41
N SER A 31 8.35 -4.76 3.85
CA SER A 31 8.68 -3.34 3.80
C SER A 31 7.56 -2.56 3.08
N PRO A 32 7.33 -1.28 3.43
CA PRO A 32 6.37 -0.44 2.71
C PRO A 32 6.60 -0.45 1.20
N GLU A 33 7.87 -0.45 0.79
CA GLU A 33 8.29 -0.55 -0.59
C GLU A 33 7.78 -1.83 -1.27
N SER A 34 8.03 -2.99 -0.64
CA SER A 34 7.59 -4.28 -1.18
C SER A 34 6.07 -4.37 -1.24
N ILE A 35 5.36 -3.79 -0.27
CA ILE A 35 3.89 -3.70 -0.28
C ILE A 35 3.39 -2.92 -1.49
N VAL A 36 3.97 -1.75 -1.75
CA VAL A 36 3.60 -0.91 -2.89
C VAL A 36 3.93 -1.57 -4.22
N TYR A 37 5.12 -2.15 -4.36
CA TYR A 37 5.51 -2.87 -5.55
C TYR A 37 4.55 -4.03 -5.85
N ASN A 38 4.24 -4.85 -4.84
CA ASN A 38 3.34 -6.00 -5.00
C ASN A 38 1.91 -5.56 -5.32
N PHE A 39 1.43 -4.47 -4.72
CA PHE A 39 0.15 -3.87 -5.07
C PHE A 39 0.08 -3.55 -6.57
N TYR A 40 0.99 -2.73 -7.10
CA TYR A 40 0.94 -2.37 -8.53
C TYR A 40 1.18 -3.57 -9.44
N LYS A 41 2.05 -4.50 -9.05
CA LYS A 41 2.30 -5.72 -9.83
C LYS A 41 1.05 -6.58 -9.99
N SER A 42 0.20 -6.65 -8.97
CA SER A 42 -1.08 -7.36 -9.05
C SER A 42 -2.15 -6.51 -9.72
N TYR A 43 -2.28 -5.25 -9.33
CA TYR A 43 -3.29 -4.32 -9.84
C TYR A 43 -3.22 -4.15 -11.36
N LEU A 44 -2.01 -4.07 -11.91
CA LEU A 44 -1.80 -3.91 -13.36
C LEU A 44 -1.92 -5.22 -14.15
N LYS A 45 -1.98 -6.37 -13.47
CA LYS A 45 -2.13 -7.69 -14.09
C LYS A 45 -3.58 -8.16 -14.19
N GLU A 46 -4.43 -7.78 -13.26
CA GLU A 46 -5.79 -8.33 -13.17
C GLU A 46 -6.73 -7.77 -14.25
N GLU A 47 -7.30 -8.67 -15.05
CA GLU A 47 -8.47 -8.38 -15.88
C GLU A 47 -9.73 -8.58 -15.03
N SER A 48 -10.07 -7.52 -14.29
CA SER A 48 -11.39 -7.13 -13.78
C SER A 48 -12.24 -8.03 -12.85
N SER A 49 -11.94 -9.31 -12.58
CA SER A 49 -12.91 -10.14 -11.80
C SER A 49 -12.70 -10.28 -10.28
N ASP A 50 -11.54 -9.94 -9.69
CA ASP A 50 -11.31 -10.06 -8.22
C ASP A 50 -10.61 -8.83 -7.59
N ASN A 51 -10.79 -7.66 -8.22
CA ASN A 51 -10.20 -6.38 -7.77
C ASN A 51 -10.58 -6.03 -6.32
N SER A 52 -11.76 -6.42 -5.83
CA SER A 52 -12.22 -6.09 -4.47
C SER A 52 -11.37 -6.78 -3.40
N ARG A 53 -11.01 -8.05 -3.62
CA ARG A 53 -10.13 -8.81 -2.72
C ARG A 53 -8.72 -8.24 -2.73
N LEU A 54 -8.21 -7.88 -3.90
CA LEU A 54 -6.92 -7.21 -4.02
C LEU A 54 -6.91 -5.89 -3.26
N LEU A 55 -7.91 -5.02 -3.50
CA LEU A 55 -8.01 -3.71 -2.85
C LEU A 55 -8.13 -3.85 -1.33
N SER A 56 -8.99 -4.74 -0.82
CA SER A 56 -9.10 -4.99 0.62
C SER A 56 -7.82 -5.56 1.25
N GLN A 57 -6.91 -6.17 0.48
CA GLN A 57 -5.61 -6.61 0.98
C GLN A 57 -4.66 -5.42 1.15
N TYR A 58 -4.59 -4.49 0.20
CA TYR A 58 -3.55 -3.47 0.13
C TYR A 58 -3.98 -2.05 0.52
N VAL A 59 -5.27 -1.72 0.38
CA VAL A 59 -5.83 -0.38 0.52
C VAL A 59 -6.60 -0.29 1.85
N SER A 60 -6.62 0.88 2.47
CA SER A 60 -7.44 1.12 3.66
C SER A 60 -8.92 1.25 3.29
N ASP A 61 -9.79 0.81 4.20
CA ASP A 61 -11.25 0.92 4.01
C ASP A 61 -11.70 2.38 3.88
N GLU A 62 -11.05 3.30 4.61
CA GLU A 62 -11.29 4.74 4.51
C GLU A 62 -11.01 5.26 3.09
N LEU A 63 -9.87 4.87 2.49
CA LEU A 63 -9.54 5.28 1.14
C LEU A 63 -10.49 4.65 0.12
N MET A 64 -10.81 3.36 0.25
CA MET A 64 -11.80 2.70 -0.62
C MET A 64 -13.16 3.39 -0.55
N LYS A 65 -13.61 3.76 0.66
CA LYS A 65 -14.85 4.51 0.86
C LYS A 65 -14.82 5.85 0.15
N SER A 66 -13.76 6.65 0.33
CA SER A 66 -13.63 7.95 -0.36
C SER A 66 -13.67 7.83 -1.88
N ILE A 67 -13.00 6.82 -2.45
CA ILE A 67 -13.01 6.56 -3.90
C ILE A 67 -14.42 6.16 -4.36
N ASN A 68 -15.05 5.20 -3.70
CA ASN A 68 -16.40 4.74 -4.06
C ASN A 68 -17.44 5.86 -3.95
N ASP A 69 -17.37 6.65 -2.87
CA ASP A 69 -18.24 7.79 -2.65
C ASP A 69 -18.11 8.83 -3.76
N SER A 70 -16.88 9.08 -4.22
CA SER A 70 -16.62 9.99 -5.33
C SER A 70 -17.18 9.48 -6.66
N MET A 71 -17.04 8.18 -6.94
CA MET A 71 -17.54 7.57 -8.17
C MET A 71 -19.07 7.59 -8.21
N MET A 72 -19.73 7.26 -7.09
CA MET A 72 -21.20 7.27 -6.99
C MET A 72 -21.81 8.66 -7.24
N CYS A 73 -21.09 9.73 -6.91
CA CYS A 73 -21.58 11.10 -7.11
C CYS A 73 -21.15 11.74 -8.44
N ASN A 74 -20.28 11.08 -9.21
CA ASN A 74 -19.80 11.59 -10.50
C ASN A 74 -20.60 11.07 -11.69
N TYR A 75 -21.16 9.86 -11.57
CA TYR A 75 -22.02 9.29 -12.60
C TYR A 75 -23.48 9.61 -12.29
N ASP A 76 -24.31 9.75 -13.32
CA ASP A 76 -25.78 9.88 -13.23
C ASP A 76 -26.41 8.55 -12.73
N SER A 77 -25.88 7.97 -11.65
CA SER A 77 -26.37 6.75 -11.05
C SER A 77 -27.67 7.02 -10.30
N VAL A 78 -28.70 6.39 -10.85
CA VAL A 78 -30.08 6.19 -10.39
C VAL A 78 -30.34 6.55 -8.92
N SER A 79 -31.13 7.61 -8.76
CA SER A 79 -31.91 8.03 -7.59
C SER A 79 -32.07 6.95 -6.51
N ALA A 80 -31.21 6.98 -5.51
CA ALA A 80 -31.54 6.50 -4.18
C ALA A 80 -31.34 7.70 -3.26
N GLU A 81 -32.41 8.13 -2.58
CA GLU A 81 -32.49 9.36 -1.77
C GLU A 81 -31.34 9.51 -0.76
N GLU A 82 -30.72 8.40 -0.32
CA GLU A 82 -29.55 8.37 0.57
C GLU A 82 -28.27 8.92 -0.09
N PHE A 83 -28.12 8.79 -1.41
CA PHE A 83 -26.98 9.34 -2.16
C PHE A 83 -27.17 10.82 -2.50
N ASP A 84 -28.41 11.29 -2.66
CA ASP A 84 -28.68 12.69 -2.97
C ASP A 84 -28.16 13.62 -1.86
N GLU A 85 -28.35 13.27 -0.58
CA GLU A 85 -27.82 14.06 0.52
C GLU A 85 -26.29 14.10 0.48
N LYS A 86 -25.65 12.93 0.33
CA LYS A 86 -24.20 12.79 0.34
C LYS A 86 -23.52 13.48 -0.85
N CYS A 87 -24.10 13.37 -2.04
CA CYS A 87 -23.56 14.00 -3.24
C CYS A 87 -23.78 15.51 -3.23
N SER A 88 -24.90 15.98 -2.65
CA SER A 88 -25.22 17.41 -2.47
C SER A 88 -24.36 18.12 -1.42
N GLN A 89 -23.65 17.39 -0.56
CA GLN A 89 -22.75 18.01 0.40
C GLN A 89 -21.67 18.85 -0.32
N LYS A 90 -21.61 20.14 0.03
CA LYS A 90 -20.59 21.05 -0.47
C LYS A 90 -19.21 20.57 -0.01
N ARG A 91 -18.33 20.33 -0.97
CA ARG A 91 -16.97 19.85 -0.73
C ARG A 91 -15.96 20.78 -1.38
N GLU A 92 -14.74 20.76 -0.86
CA GLU A 92 -13.64 21.52 -1.44
C GLU A 92 -13.18 20.83 -2.72
N CYS A 93 -13.08 21.60 -3.80
CA CYS A 93 -12.56 21.10 -5.07
C CYS A 93 -11.65 22.15 -5.71
N LYS A 94 -10.69 21.69 -6.51
CA LYS A 94 -9.69 22.54 -7.17
C LYS A 94 -9.29 21.99 -8.52
N GLN A 95 -8.77 22.86 -9.37
CA GLN A 95 -8.18 22.45 -10.64
C GLN A 95 -6.76 21.92 -10.43
N PHE A 96 -6.42 20.80 -11.06
CA PHE A 96 -5.10 20.19 -11.04
C PHE A 96 -4.74 19.64 -12.43
N LYS A 97 -3.69 20.19 -13.05
CA LYS A 97 -3.24 19.82 -14.41
C LYS A 97 -4.38 19.81 -15.44
N GLY A 98 -5.28 20.79 -15.38
CA GLY A 98 -6.42 20.91 -16.30
C GLY A 98 -7.67 20.10 -15.92
N ARG A 99 -7.58 19.18 -14.96
CA ARG A 99 -8.69 18.37 -14.43
C ARG A 99 -9.24 18.95 -13.12
N TYR A 100 -10.42 18.49 -12.70
CA TYR A 100 -11.03 18.90 -11.44
C TYR A 100 -10.92 17.80 -10.41
N ILE A 101 -10.38 18.11 -9.24
CA ILE A 101 -10.24 17.16 -8.13
C ILE A 101 -10.99 17.66 -6.90
N CYS A 102 -11.68 16.76 -6.22
CA CYS A 102 -12.49 17.08 -5.05
C CYS A 102 -11.98 16.34 -3.82
N ASN A 103 -12.13 16.97 -2.66
CA ASN A 103 -11.78 16.39 -1.36
C ASN A 103 -12.95 15.52 -0.85
N TRP A 104 -12.68 14.22 -0.74
CA TRP A 104 -13.57 13.20 -0.21
C TRP A 104 -13.00 12.68 1.10
N CYS A 105 -13.50 13.22 2.21
CA CYS A 105 -13.09 12.84 3.56
C CYS A 105 -11.56 12.89 3.78
N GLY A 106 -10.89 13.93 3.29
CA GLY A 106 -9.44 14.11 3.39
C GLY A 106 -8.66 13.53 2.21
N VAL A 107 -9.32 12.84 1.27
CA VAL A 107 -8.70 12.26 0.08
C VAL A 107 -9.05 13.10 -1.15
N TRP A 108 -8.05 13.61 -1.85
CA TRP A 108 -8.27 14.28 -3.14
C TRP A 108 -8.46 13.24 -4.24
N VAL A 109 -9.67 13.19 -4.82
CA VAL A 109 -10.03 12.25 -5.88
C VAL A 109 -10.28 13.00 -7.17
N ASP A 110 -9.67 12.48 -8.24
CA ASP A 110 -9.93 12.83 -9.63
C ASP A 110 -10.83 11.72 -10.19
N THR A 111 -12.02 12.08 -10.65
CA THR A 111 -13.03 11.13 -11.14
C THR A 111 -12.92 10.86 -12.64
N ASP A 112 -12.07 11.61 -13.35
CA ASP A 112 -11.85 11.46 -14.80
C ASP A 112 -10.74 10.45 -15.12
N VAL A 113 -10.09 9.86 -14.11
CA VAL A 113 -9.01 8.89 -14.25
C VAL A 113 -9.04 7.80 -13.17
N ASP A 114 -8.32 6.72 -13.40
CA ASP A 114 -8.09 5.70 -12.38
C ASP A 114 -7.29 6.28 -11.18
N TYR A 115 -7.78 6.04 -9.96
CA TYR A 115 -7.19 6.64 -8.76
C TYR A 115 -5.76 6.17 -8.48
N PHE A 116 -5.41 4.93 -8.79
CA PHE A 116 -4.12 4.35 -8.41
C PHE A 116 -3.04 4.64 -9.46
N THR A 117 -3.42 4.77 -10.72
CA THR A 117 -2.50 5.03 -11.83
C THR A 117 -2.51 6.48 -12.32
N LYS A 118 -3.52 7.26 -11.91
CA LYS A 118 -3.72 8.67 -12.29
C LYS A 118 -3.88 8.88 -13.80
N SER A 119 -4.35 7.85 -14.51
CA SER A 119 -4.46 7.80 -15.97
C SER A 119 -5.78 7.16 -16.42
N GLN A 120 -6.22 7.48 -17.63
CA GLN A 120 -7.34 6.79 -18.31
C GLN A 120 -6.88 5.48 -18.97
N ASP A 121 -5.60 5.44 -19.39
CA ASP A 121 -5.01 4.31 -20.11
C ASP A 121 -4.01 3.55 -19.23
N ILE A 122 -3.90 2.24 -19.50
CA ILE A 122 -2.85 1.37 -18.97
C ILE A 122 -1.97 0.88 -20.12
N TYR A 123 -0.66 1.13 -20.02
CA TYR A 123 0.29 0.78 -21.06
C TYR A 123 1.01 -0.55 -20.77
N PRO A 124 1.38 -1.35 -21.79
CA PRO A 124 2.13 -2.59 -21.60
C PRO A 124 3.42 -2.42 -20.80
N SER A 125 4.16 -1.32 -20.99
CA SER A 125 5.38 -1.05 -20.23
C SER A 125 5.12 -0.87 -18.74
N TRP A 126 3.92 -0.46 -18.32
CA TRP A 126 3.59 -0.31 -16.90
C TRP A 126 3.49 -1.67 -16.22
N LYS A 127 2.93 -2.66 -16.92
CA LYS A 127 2.85 -4.05 -16.43
C LYS A 127 4.24 -4.68 -16.29
N ALA A 128 5.17 -4.31 -17.16
CA ALA A 128 6.53 -4.86 -17.18
C ALA A 128 7.54 -4.07 -16.33
N ASN A 129 7.31 -2.78 -16.09
CA ASN A 129 8.27 -1.88 -15.47
C ASN A 129 7.61 -1.07 -14.36
N ILE A 130 7.79 -1.55 -13.14
CA ILE A 130 7.34 -0.91 -11.90
C ILE A 130 8.60 -0.70 -11.06
N SER A 131 8.90 0.56 -10.74
CA SER A 131 10.04 0.92 -9.89
C SER A 131 9.56 1.65 -8.66
N THR A 132 9.93 1.17 -7.48
CA THR A 132 9.72 1.82 -6.19
C THR A 132 11.03 2.43 -5.70
N PHE A 133 10.98 3.62 -5.09
CA PHE A 133 12.17 4.33 -4.62
C PHE A 133 11.82 5.41 -3.57
N ASP A 134 12.85 6.03 -2.99
CA ASP A 134 12.75 7.14 -2.01
C ASP A 134 11.77 6.86 -0.86
N VAL A 135 11.94 5.71 -0.21
CA VAL A 135 11.11 5.32 0.93
C VAL A 135 11.44 6.20 2.13
N SER A 136 10.46 6.95 2.60
CA SER A 136 10.52 7.65 3.89
C SER A 136 9.56 6.97 4.85
N GLN A 137 10.03 6.60 6.04
CA GLN A 137 9.22 5.95 7.05
C GLN A 137 9.36 6.71 8.37
N LYS A 138 8.22 6.99 9.01
CA LYS A 138 8.15 7.58 10.33
C LYS A 138 7.06 6.88 11.13
N GLU A 139 7.48 6.15 12.16
CA GLU A 139 6.59 5.38 13.04
C GLU A 139 5.68 4.45 12.21
N ASN A 140 4.37 4.68 12.31
CA ASN A 140 3.32 3.91 11.64
C ASN A 140 2.95 4.47 10.26
N ASN A 141 3.72 5.40 9.70
CA ASN A 141 3.48 6.00 8.40
C ASN A 141 4.68 5.80 7.48
N SER A 142 4.43 5.66 6.18
CA SER A 142 5.47 5.63 5.17
C SER A 142 5.01 6.33 3.88
N SER A 143 5.97 6.84 3.11
CA SER A 143 5.77 7.30 1.75
C SER A 143 6.74 6.57 0.82
N VAL A 144 6.24 6.07 -0.30
CA VAL A 144 7.02 5.39 -1.33
C VAL A 144 6.74 6.08 -2.67
N ASN A 145 7.80 6.43 -3.40
CA ASN A 145 7.65 6.93 -4.77
C ASN A 145 7.60 5.74 -5.73
N VAL A 146 6.78 5.85 -6.77
CA VAL A 146 6.62 4.82 -7.80
C VAL A 146 6.75 5.46 -9.18
N ILE A 147 7.47 4.79 -10.07
CA ILE A 147 7.43 5.02 -11.51
C ILE A 147 6.77 3.82 -12.18
N LEU A 148 5.73 4.07 -12.96
CA LEU A 148 5.14 3.10 -13.88
C LEU A 148 5.61 3.42 -15.30
N GLY A 149 6.10 2.40 -16.00
CA GLY A 149 6.50 2.50 -17.41
C GLY A 149 7.98 2.77 -17.65
N ALA A 150 8.41 2.45 -18.87
CA ALA A 150 9.78 2.61 -19.34
C ALA A 150 9.80 2.86 -20.86
N GLY A 151 10.97 3.21 -21.42
CA GLY A 151 11.11 3.44 -22.86
C GLY A 151 10.35 4.67 -23.37
N SER A 152 9.72 4.52 -24.54
CA SER A 152 8.99 5.56 -25.28
C SER A 152 7.52 5.68 -24.94
N GLU A 153 6.95 4.72 -24.20
CA GLU A 153 5.58 4.83 -23.69
C GLU A 153 5.49 5.88 -22.57
N PRO A 154 4.31 6.45 -22.33
CA PRO A 154 4.10 7.38 -21.23
C PRO A 154 4.52 6.78 -19.88
N LYS A 155 5.07 7.62 -19.00
CA LYS A 155 5.48 7.24 -17.65
C LYS A 155 4.70 8.05 -16.65
N VAL A 156 4.29 7.42 -15.56
CA VAL A 156 3.65 8.13 -14.45
C VAL A 156 4.55 8.08 -13.22
N LYS A 157 4.69 9.22 -12.54
CA LYS A 157 5.35 9.34 -11.24
C LYS A 157 4.30 9.61 -10.19
N ILE A 158 4.21 8.74 -9.21
CA ILE A 158 3.22 8.81 -8.14
C ILE A 158 3.88 8.64 -6.79
N LYS A 159 3.33 9.30 -5.78
CA LYS A 159 3.66 9.11 -4.38
C LYS A 159 2.55 8.30 -3.72
N VAL A 160 2.93 7.23 -3.03
CA VAL A 160 2.01 6.38 -2.28
C VAL A 160 2.27 6.55 -0.80
N MET A 161 1.24 6.93 -0.06
CA MET A 161 1.28 7.02 1.39
C MET A 161 0.70 5.75 2.00
N LEU A 162 1.39 5.19 2.99
CA LEU A 162 0.98 4.02 3.74
C LEU A 162 0.87 4.32 5.23
N LYS A 163 -0.03 3.60 5.89
CA LYS A 163 -0.17 3.57 7.35
C LYS A 163 -0.29 2.15 7.85
N ILE A 164 0.24 1.87 9.04
CA ILE A 164 -0.03 0.61 9.74
C ILE A 164 -1.46 0.64 10.29
N ILE A 165 -2.31 -0.27 9.82
CA ILE A 165 -3.68 -0.51 10.28
C ILE A 165 -3.79 -2.02 10.56
N ASP A 166 -4.20 -2.38 11.78
CA ASP A 166 -4.27 -3.77 12.25
C ASP A 166 -2.98 -4.57 12.03
N GLY A 167 -1.84 -3.91 12.29
CA GLY A 167 -0.50 -4.50 12.14
C GLY A 167 -0.01 -4.65 10.69
N LYS A 168 -0.78 -4.18 9.70
CA LYS A 168 -0.44 -4.29 8.27
C LYS A 168 -0.29 -2.92 7.63
N TRP A 169 0.65 -2.79 6.71
CA TRP A 169 0.74 -1.60 5.87
C TRP A 169 -0.44 -1.54 4.90
N LYS A 170 -1.16 -0.42 4.91
CA LYS A 170 -2.27 -0.12 4.03
C LYS A 170 -2.01 1.18 3.29
N ILE A 171 -2.31 1.20 2.00
CA ILE A 171 -2.31 2.42 1.18
C ILE A 171 -3.44 3.31 1.67
N ILE A 172 -3.12 4.55 2.00
CA ILE A 172 -4.08 5.56 2.47
C ILE A 172 -4.22 6.74 1.50
N SER A 173 -3.28 6.92 0.56
CA SER A 173 -3.35 7.96 -0.46
C SER A 173 -2.40 7.66 -1.62
N VAL A 174 -2.80 8.03 -2.84
CA VAL A 174 -1.93 8.07 -4.02
C VAL A 174 -2.05 9.45 -4.65
N THR A 175 -0.92 10.12 -4.89
CA THR A 175 -0.87 11.44 -5.54
C THR A 175 0.09 11.43 -6.71
N GLU A 176 -0.27 12.15 -7.78
CA GLU A 176 0.63 12.40 -8.90
C GLU A 176 1.71 13.41 -8.51
N GLN A 177 2.94 13.22 -9.02
CA GLN A 177 4.05 14.14 -8.82
C GLN A 177 4.19 15.18 -9.94
#